data_AF-A0A969CQS3-F1
#
_entry.id   AF-A0A969CQS3-F1
#
_cell.length_a   1.000
_cell.length_b   1.000
_cell.length_c   1.000
_cell.angle_alpha   90.00
_cell.angle_beta   90.00
_cell.angle_gamma   90.00
#
_symmetry.space_group_name_H-M   'P 1'
#
loop_
_entity.id
_entity.type
_entity.pdbx_description
1 polymer ?
#
loop_
_entity_poly.entity_id
_entity_poly.type
_entity_poly.pdbx_seq_one_letter_code
_entity_poly.pdbx_strand_id
1 'polypeptide(L)'
;MTIAIVGGSFLGRSFTPISKRAFTLSVTPQLLIQRAIAEKNFNLIDPNVYGLNLAFKSEFSAQTSLTGYSSISSLDFSRFSDNVRAGLRLRHLIDDYRLDFEAAYRERVINGSLEEQTIQNRFGVILSSPTLQLGKTGVEFNYRLAAELITAETDVFGGLSTRSLGRFQGSASLQRGFVLWKGKTLPATATEGMKYTPQPLQPNLRLVTGLTGIVSGYTNGDSQSSLIGKVRLEGQFGHFSRPYLDYTSFFVSFSQGLQLGKSPFLFDRFVDQQVLSAGFLQQIYGPVRLGVQSSLNLNTGEFFNTDIVLDYSRRTYGLSLHYNPSLQSGALVFRINSFNWSNNRNPRSRPDVGVVEGGVGQTNDPF
;
A
#
# COMPACT_ATOMS: atom_id res chain seq x y z
N MET A 1 4.00 3.20 -20.90
CA MET A 1 4.27 1.75 -20.99
C MET A 1 4.71 1.35 -19.61
N THR A 2 3.90 0.58 -18.89
CA THR A 2 4.20 0.19 -17.51
C THR A 2 4.66 -1.25 -17.57
N ILE A 3 5.95 -1.48 -17.28
CA ILE A 3 6.49 -2.82 -17.05
C ILE A 3 6.50 -2.97 -15.52
N ALA A 4 5.54 -3.73 -14.98
CA ALA A 4 5.60 -4.14 -13.59
C ALA A 4 6.10 -5.58 -13.54
N ILE A 5 7.06 -5.85 -12.66
CA ILE A 5 7.70 -7.17 -12.51
C ILE A 5 7.30 -7.69 -11.12
N VAL A 6 6.03 -8.04 -10.88
CA VAL A 6 5.66 -8.80 -9.67
C VAL A 6 4.47 -9.71 -9.95
N GLY A 7 4.60 -11.00 -9.63
CA GLY A 7 3.64 -12.05 -10.04
C GLY A 7 3.92 -12.63 -11.42
N GLY A 8 5.06 -12.26 -12.00
CA GLY A 8 5.59 -12.66 -13.28
C GLY A 8 5.73 -11.52 -14.28
N SER A 9 6.66 -11.66 -15.23
CA SER A 9 6.92 -10.64 -16.25
C SER A 9 5.74 -10.54 -17.22
N PHE A 10 5.17 -9.33 -17.38
CA PHE A 10 4.10 -9.06 -18.33
C PHE A 10 4.33 -7.79 -19.14
N LEU A 11 3.74 -7.76 -20.34
CA LEU A 11 3.67 -6.59 -21.20
C LEU A 11 2.21 -6.18 -21.34
N GLY A 12 1.86 -4.96 -20.93
CA GLY A 12 0.49 -4.45 -21.05
C GLY A 12 0.45 -2.97 -21.37
N ARG A 13 -0.64 -2.55 -22.01
CA ARG A 13 -0.93 -1.14 -22.30
C ARG A 13 -2.33 -0.81 -21.81
N SER A 14 -2.43 0.20 -20.95
CA SER A 14 -3.73 0.72 -20.51
C SER A 14 -4.33 1.61 -21.59
N PHE A 15 -5.62 1.41 -21.84
CA PHE A 15 -6.48 2.21 -22.70
C PHE A 15 -7.65 2.72 -21.86
N THR A 16 -8.13 3.92 -22.15
CA THR A 16 -9.30 4.49 -21.47
C THR A 16 -10.43 4.66 -22.49
N PRO A 17 -11.11 3.57 -22.90
CA PRO A 17 -12.12 3.60 -23.95
C PRO A 17 -13.31 4.50 -23.62
N ILE A 18 -13.61 4.70 -22.32
CA ILE A 18 -14.65 5.62 -21.88
C ILE A 18 -14.02 6.60 -20.89
N SER A 19 -14.03 7.88 -21.24
CA SER A 19 -13.63 8.99 -20.37
C SER A 19 -14.70 10.08 -20.47
N LYS A 20 -15.69 10.01 -19.60
CA LYS A 20 -16.74 11.02 -19.42
C LYS A 20 -16.56 11.67 -18.06
N ARG A 21 -17.10 12.89 -17.89
CA ARG A 21 -16.97 13.68 -16.64
C ARG A 21 -17.32 12.90 -15.37
N ALA A 22 -18.32 12.03 -15.43
CA ALA A 22 -18.81 11.25 -14.29
C ALA A 22 -18.38 9.77 -14.33
N PHE A 23 -17.74 9.29 -15.41
CA PHE A 23 -17.41 7.88 -15.54
C PHE A 23 -16.15 7.66 -16.38
N THR A 24 -15.21 6.91 -15.83
CA THR A 24 -13.97 6.50 -16.50
C THR A 24 -13.84 4.98 -16.44
N LEU A 25 -13.56 4.37 -17.58
CA LEU A 25 -13.21 2.96 -17.71
C LEU A 25 -11.82 2.85 -18.31
N SER A 26 -10.95 2.13 -17.61
CA SER A 26 -9.61 1.78 -18.05
C SER A 26 -9.52 0.27 -18.26
N VAL A 27 -8.94 -0.11 -19.40
CA VAL A 27 -8.76 -1.49 -19.84
C VAL A 27 -7.30 -1.70 -20.16
N THR A 28 -6.67 -2.67 -19.52
CA THR A 28 -5.26 -3.00 -19.72
C THR A 28 -5.15 -4.48 -20.10
N PRO A 29 -5.13 -4.80 -21.41
CA PRO A 29 -4.74 -6.12 -21.87
C PRO A 29 -3.27 -6.38 -21.50
N GLN A 30 -2.96 -7.63 -21.14
CA GLN A 30 -1.64 -8.06 -20.72
C GLN A 30 -1.22 -9.33 -21.47
N LEU A 31 0.04 -9.37 -21.89
CA LEU A 31 0.75 -10.57 -22.33
C LEU A 31 1.68 -11.01 -21.20
N LEU A 32 1.46 -12.18 -20.64
CA LEU A 32 2.23 -12.77 -19.54
C LEU A 32 3.49 -13.43 -20.10
N ILE A 33 4.53 -12.62 -20.36
CA ILE A 33 5.82 -13.04 -20.95
C ILE A 33 6.40 -14.25 -20.23
N GLN A 34 6.40 -14.26 -18.89
CA GLN A 34 6.96 -15.38 -18.15
C GLN A 34 6.22 -16.69 -18.46
N ARG A 35 4.89 -16.69 -18.52
CA ARG A 35 4.13 -17.89 -18.87
C ARG A 35 4.35 -18.29 -20.32
N ALA A 36 4.37 -17.31 -21.22
CA ALA A 36 4.65 -17.56 -22.64
C ALA A 36 6.01 -18.26 -22.83
N ILE A 37 7.06 -17.82 -22.14
CA ILE A 37 8.42 -18.37 -22.28
C ILE A 37 8.60 -19.65 -21.47
N ALA A 38 8.34 -19.60 -20.16
CA ALA A 38 8.72 -20.64 -19.22
C ALA A 38 7.74 -21.82 -19.17
N GLU A 39 6.45 -21.57 -19.40
CA GLU A 39 5.40 -22.62 -19.29
C GLU A 39 4.91 -23.10 -20.65
N LYS A 40 4.99 -22.25 -21.68
CA LYS A 40 4.32 -22.46 -22.97
C LYS A 40 5.26 -22.48 -24.18
N ASN A 41 6.58 -22.44 -24.00
CA ASN A 41 7.58 -22.52 -25.08
C ASN A 41 7.29 -21.57 -26.25
N PHE A 42 6.94 -20.32 -25.97
CA PHE A 42 6.54 -19.29 -26.92
C PHE A 42 5.24 -19.57 -27.70
N ASN A 43 4.39 -20.48 -27.23
CA ASN A 43 3.04 -20.65 -27.80
C ASN A 43 2.13 -19.46 -27.43
N LEU A 44 2.14 -18.43 -28.28
CA LEU A 44 1.33 -17.22 -28.12
C LEU A 44 -0.16 -17.44 -28.45
N ILE A 45 -0.56 -18.61 -28.96
CA ILE A 45 -1.97 -18.90 -29.26
C ILE A 45 -2.70 -19.35 -27.99
N ASP A 46 -1.97 -19.84 -26.96
CA ASP A 46 -2.57 -20.34 -25.73
C ASP A 46 -3.23 -19.19 -24.92
N PRO A 47 -4.53 -19.24 -24.62
CA PRO A 47 -5.22 -18.18 -23.89
C PRO A 47 -4.67 -17.95 -22.47
N ASN A 48 -3.93 -18.90 -21.91
CA ASN A 48 -3.28 -18.76 -20.59
C ASN A 48 -2.11 -17.77 -20.56
N VAL A 49 -1.60 -17.35 -21.72
CA VAL A 49 -0.55 -16.32 -21.82
C VAL A 49 -1.12 -14.91 -21.82
N TYR A 50 -2.44 -14.75 -21.85
CA TYR A 50 -3.11 -13.46 -21.87
C TYR A 50 -3.85 -13.18 -20.56
N GLY A 51 -3.82 -11.92 -20.14
CA GLY A 51 -4.56 -11.40 -19.00
C GLY A 51 -5.25 -10.09 -19.33
N LEU A 52 -6.16 -9.67 -18.45
CA LEU A 52 -6.94 -8.46 -18.61
C LEU A 52 -7.19 -7.79 -17.26
N ASN A 53 -6.77 -6.54 -17.15
CA ASN A 53 -7.13 -5.69 -16.03
C ASN A 53 -8.16 -4.65 -16.46
N LEU A 54 -9.24 -4.56 -15.70
CA LEU A 54 -10.28 -3.56 -15.83
C LEU A 54 -10.28 -2.72 -14.56
N ALA A 55 -10.38 -1.41 -14.72
CA ALA A 55 -10.60 -0.50 -13.61
C ALA A 55 -11.65 0.52 -14.05
N PHE A 56 -12.63 0.79 -13.20
CA PHE A 56 -13.59 1.84 -13.46
C PHE A 56 -13.79 2.72 -12.26
N LYS A 57 -14.18 3.96 -12.55
CA LYS A 57 -14.50 4.99 -11.57
C LYS A 57 -15.74 5.72 -12.04
N SER A 58 -16.72 5.87 -11.16
CA SER A 58 -17.95 6.61 -11.38
C SER A 58 -18.12 7.64 -10.26
N GLU A 59 -18.36 8.89 -10.61
CA GLU A 59 -18.67 9.98 -9.68
C GLU A 59 -20.16 10.29 -9.83
N PHE A 60 -20.99 9.83 -8.88
CA PHE A 60 -22.43 10.07 -8.92
C PHE A 60 -22.78 11.47 -8.42
N SER A 61 -22.05 11.96 -7.42
CA SER A 61 -22.13 13.32 -6.86
C SER A 61 -20.77 13.74 -6.31
N ALA A 62 -20.66 14.94 -5.72
CA ALA A 62 -19.45 15.36 -5.04
C ALA A 62 -19.13 14.53 -3.78
N GLN A 63 -20.14 13.86 -3.22
CA GLN A 63 -20.04 13.06 -2.00
C GLN A 63 -20.03 11.55 -2.28
N THR A 64 -20.55 11.12 -3.43
CA THR A 64 -20.74 9.69 -3.74
C THR A 64 -19.95 9.26 -4.97
N SER A 65 -19.05 8.30 -4.77
CA SER A 65 -18.20 7.74 -5.82
C SER A 65 -18.21 6.22 -5.77
N LEU A 66 -18.11 5.56 -6.91
CA LEU A 66 -17.96 4.12 -7.04
C LEU A 66 -16.67 3.82 -7.78
N THR A 67 -15.82 3.02 -7.17
CA THR A 67 -14.59 2.52 -7.77
C THR A 67 -14.65 1.01 -7.86
N GLY A 68 -14.16 0.45 -8.95
CA GLY A 68 -14.06 -0.99 -9.09
C GLY A 68 -12.84 -1.40 -9.91
N TYR A 69 -12.39 -2.62 -9.66
CA TYR A 69 -11.34 -3.26 -10.44
C TYR A 69 -11.67 -4.73 -10.66
N SER A 70 -11.12 -5.28 -11.74
CA SER A 70 -11.09 -6.71 -12.01
C SER A 70 -9.75 -7.04 -12.64
N SER A 71 -9.09 -8.08 -12.15
CA SER A 71 -7.85 -8.62 -12.68
C SER A 71 -8.09 -10.06 -13.09
N ILE A 72 -7.90 -10.34 -14.37
CA ILE A 72 -8.05 -11.66 -14.97
C ILE A 72 -6.66 -12.12 -15.39
N SER A 73 -6.13 -13.14 -14.72
CA SER A 73 -4.78 -13.65 -14.96
C SER A 73 -4.70 -14.74 -16.04
N SER A 74 -5.82 -15.12 -16.66
CA SER A 74 -5.86 -16.06 -17.80
C SER A 74 -7.16 -15.88 -18.59
N LEU A 75 -7.10 -15.94 -19.92
CA LEU A 75 -8.29 -16.00 -20.78
C LEU A 75 -8.79 -17.43 -21.01
N ASP A 76 -8.24 -18.41 -20.30
CA ASP A 76 -8.78 -19.76 -20.21
C ASP A 76 -9.97 -19.80 -19.25
N PHE A 77 -11.17 -19.72 -19.82
CA PHE A 77 -12.43 -19.67 -19.06
C PHE A 77 -12.79 -20.98 -18.35
N SER A 78 -12.09 -22.09 -18.64
CA SER A 78 -12.32 -23.37 -17.93
C SER A 78 -12.01 -23.28 -16.43
N ARG A 79 -11.14 -22.34 -16.02
CA ARG A 79 -10.73 -22.08 -14.63
C ARG A 79 -10.94 -20.62 -14.23
N PHE A 80 -12.04 -20.02 -14.70
CA PHE A 80 -12.29 -18.59 -14.52
C PHE A 80 -12.31 -18.17 -13.04
N SER A 81 -12.91 -18.97 -12.16
CA SER A 81 -12.94 -18.72 -10.70
C SER A 81 -11.56 -18.55 -10.07
N ASP A 82 -10.57 -19.24 -10.62
CA ASP A 82 -9.20 -19.31 -10.11
C ASP A 82 -8.28 -18.25 -10.74
N ASN A 83 -8.78 -17.57 -11.76
CA ASN A 83 -8.03 -16.57 -12.52
C ASN A 83 -8.57 -15.15 -12.36
N VAL A 84 -9.70 -14.97 -11.68
CA VAL A 84 -10.31 -13.65 -11.46
C VAL A 84 -10.11 -13.20 -10.03
N ARG A 85 -9.78 -11.91 -9.90
CA ARG A 85 -9.83 -11.13 -8.67
C ARG A 85 -10.64 -9.87 -8.96
N ALA A 86 -11.50 -9.47 -8.05
CA ALA A 86 -12.33 -8.30 -8.26
C ALA A 86 -12.56 -7.54 -6.96
N GLY A 87 -12.75 -6.24 -7.08
CA GLY A 87 -13.11 -5.38 -5.96
C GLY A 87 -14.03 -4.28 -6.41
N LEU A 88 -15.00 -3.95 -5.56
CA LEU A 88 -15.96 -2.89 -5.72
C LEU A 88 -16.02 -2.10 -4.41
N ARG A 89 -16.07 -0.79 -4.53
CA ARG A 89 -16.20 0.11 -3.38
C ARG A 89 -17.06 1.30 -3.73
N LEU A 90 -18.20 1.41 -3.06
CA LEU A 90 -19.03 2.60 -3.06
C LEU A 90 -18.67 3.45 -1.85
N ARG A 91 -18.15 4.66 -2.10
CA ARG A 91 -17.80 5.63 -1.07
C ARG A 91 -18.84 6.72 -1.03
N HIS A 92 -19.33 7.03 0.16
CA HIS A 92 -20.20 8.16 0.44
C HIS A 92 -19.60 9.03 1.55
N LEU A 93 -19.50 10.33 1.32
CA LEU A 93 -19.06 11.31 2.31
C LEU A 93 -20.27 11.88 3.06
N ILE A 94 -20.21 11.84 4.40
CA ILE A 94 -21.19 12.41 5.31
C ILE A 94 -20.45 13.48 6.11
N ASP A 95 -20.60 14.74 5.71
CA ASP A 95 -19.71 15.83 6.14
C ASP A 95 -18.24 15.43 5.89
N ASP A 96 -17.40 15.41 6.93
CA ASP A 96 -16.00 14.99 6.87
C ASP A 96 -15.81 13.48 7.12
N TYR A 97 -16.89 12.74 7.41
CA TYR A 97 -16.85 11.30 7.59
C TYR A 97 -16.94 10.56 6.26
N ARG A 98 -16.31 9.39 6.21
CA ARG A 98 -16.31 8.53 5.04
C ARG A 98 -16.98 7.19 5.35
N LEU A 99 -18.02 6.87 4.60
CA LEU A 99 -18.71 5.59 4.63
C LEU A 99 -18.37 4.82 3.34
N ASP A 100 -17.65 3.71 3.47
CA ASP A 100 -17.29 2.83 2.35
C ASP A 100 -18.09 1.52 2.44
N PHE A 101 -18.79 1.16 1.37
CA PHE A 101 -19.36 -0.17 1.17
C PHE A 101 -18.45 -0.95 0.23
N GLU A 102 -17.87 -2.05 0.71
CA GLU A 102 -16.86 -2.82 0.00
C GLU A 102 -17.35 -4.23 -0.31
N ALA A 103 -17.02 -4.71 -1.51
CA ALA A 103 -17.20 -6.08 -1.95
C ALA A 103 -15.94 -6.53 -2.70
N ALA A 104 -15.31 -7.61 -2.27
CA ALA A 104 -14.10 -8.12 -2.88
C ALA A 104 -14.14 -9.64 -3.04
N TYR A 105 -13.56 -10.13 -4.13
CA TYR A 105 -13.39 -11.53 -4.47
C TYR A 105 -11.91 -11.82 -4.72
N ARG A 106 -11.37 -12.79 -3.98
CA ARG A 106 -9.96 -13.20 -4.03
C ARG A 106 -9.02 -12.00 -3.90
N GLU A 107 -9.24 -11.22 -2.87
CA GLU A 107 -8.37 -10.10 -2.52
C GLU A 107 -7.04 -10.64 -1.96
N ARG A 108 -5.91 -10.06 -2.38
CA ARG A 108 -4.61 -10.34 -1.77
C ARG A 108 -4.41 -9.34 -0.66
N VAL A 109 -3.91 -9.79 0.48
CA VAL A 109 -3.50 -8.90 1.55
C VAL A 109 -2.14 -9.32 2.08
N ILE A 110 -1.27 -8.36 2.33
CA ILE A 110 0.01 -8.62 2.99
C ILE A 110 -0.16 -8.33 4.47
N ASN A 111 0.14 -9.30 5.34
CA ASN A 111 0.07 -9.15 6.79
C ASN A 111 1.46 -9.34 7.41
N GLY A 112 2.26 -8.27 7.37
CA GLY A 112 3.57 -8.22 8.03
C GLY A 112 4.45 -9.44 7.73
N SER A 113 4.87 -10.18 8.76
CA SER A 113 5.70 -11.38 8.63
C SER A 113 4.96 -12.62 8.09
N LEU A 114 3.62 -12.62 8.06
CA LEU A 114 2.81 -13.69 7.43
C LEU A 114 2.74 -13.60 5.90
N GLU A 115 3.41 -12.61 5.31
CA GLU A 115 3.46 -12.39 3.86
C GLU A 115 2.07 -12.27 3.21
N GLU A 116 1.92 -12.74 1.97
CA GLU A 116 0.67 -12.67 1.20
C GLU A 116 -0.35 -13.70 1.71
N GLN A 117 -1.55 -13.21 1.99
CA GLN A 117 -2.71 -13.98 2.40
C GLN A 117 -3.84 -13.70 1.40
N THR A 118 -4.72 -14.67 1.17
CA THR A 118 -5.88 -14.48 0.28
C THR A 118 -7.18 -14.47 1.06
N ILE A 119 -7.98 -13.43 0.85
CA ILE A 119 -9.36 -13.35 1.32
C ILE A 119 -10.25 -13.77 0.15
N GLN A 120 -10.97 -14.89 0.28
CA GLN A 120 -11.78 -15.43 -0.80
C GLN A 120 -12.96 -14.52 -1.12
N ASN A 121 -13.70 -14.07 -0.10
CA ASN A 121 -14.78 -13.11 -0.23
C ASN A 121 -14.75 -12.12 0.94
N ARG A 122 -15.05 -10.85 0.66
CA ARG A 122 -15.25 -9.82 1.69
C ARG A 122 -16.41 -8.93 1.27
N PHE A 123 -17.38 -8.76 2.14
CA PHE A 123 -18.50 -7.83 1.95
C PHE A 123 -18.69 -7.05 3.22
N GLY A 124 -18.68 -5.72 3.18
CA GLY A 124 -18.89 -4.98 4.42
C GLY A 124 -19.00 -3.48 4.28
N VAL A 125 -19.17 -2.86 5.42
CA VAL A 125 -19.33 -1.40 5.57
C VAL A 125 -18.28 -0.90 6.54
N ILE A 126 -17.61 0.19 6.16
CA ILE A 126 -16.55 0.81 6.93
C ILE A 126 -16.87 2.29 7.10
N LEU A 127 -16.99 2.74 8.34
CA LEU A 127 -17.04 4.16 8.70
C LEU A 127 -15.64 4.60 9.13
N SER A 128 -15.13 5.67 8.52
CA SER A 128 -13.85 6.30 8.89
C SER A 128 -14.09 7.73 9.31
N SER A 129 -13.50 8.15 10.43
CA SER A 129 -13.50 9.54 10.87
C SER A 129 -12.50 10.37 10.06
N PRO A 130 -12.67 11.71 10.01
CA PRO A 130 -11.57 12.60 9.65
C PRO A 130 -10.47 12.56 10.72
N THR A 131 -9.34 13.22 10.43
CA THR A 131 -8.30 13.48 11.42
C THR A 131 -8.76 14.63 12.33
N LEU A 132 -9.12 14.30 13.56
CA LEU A 132 -9.55 15.23 14.59
C LEU A 132 -8.33 15.71 15.38
N GLN A 133 -8.27 17.02 15.68
CA GLN A 133 -7.23 17.58 16.55
C GLN A 133 -7.74 17.62 17.99
N LEU A 134 -6.99 17.01 18.92
CA LEU A 134 -7.35 17.03 20.35
C LEU A 134 -6.97 18.37 20.99
N GLY A 135 -7.89 19.33 20.92
CA GLY A 135 -7.68 20.68 21.44
C GLY A 135 -6.45 21.34 20.83
N LYS A 136 -5.60 21.95 21.67
CA LYS A 136 -4.34 22.61 21.25
C LYS A 136 -3.09 21.76 21.48
N THR A 137 -3.26 20.45 21.72
CA THR A 137 -2.14 19.57 22.08
C THR A 137 -1.24 19.19 20.90
N GLY A 138 -1.76 19.34 19.67
CA GLY A 138 -1.13 18.82 18.45
C GLY A 138 -1.21 17.30 18.33
N VAL A 139 -2.06 16.65 19.14
CA VAL A 139 -2.38 15.23 19.00
C VAL A 139 -3.49 15.07 17.96
N GLU A 140 -3.19 14.30 16.93
CA GLU A 140 -4.11 13.85 15.91
C GLU A 140 -4.82 12.58 16.39
N PHE A 141 -6.13 12.54 16.23
CA PHE A 141 -6.98 11.41 16.57
C PHE A 141 -7.82 11.01 15.35
N ASN A 142 -7.90 9.72 15.08
CA ASN A 142 -8.86 9.18 14.13
C ASN A 142 -9.35 7.80 14.59
N TYR A 143 -10.50 7.39 14.07
CA TYR A 143 -11.07 6.08 14.35
C TYR A 143 -11.77 5.50 13.13
N ARG A 144 -11.88 4.17 13.11
CA ARG A 144 -12.61 3.41 12.08
C ARG A 144 -13.49 2.37 12.75
N LEU A 145 -14.68 2.17 12.19
CA LEU A 145 -15.61 1.11 12.58
C LEU A 145 -15.97 0.31 11.34
N ALA A 146 -15.95 -1.01 11.43
CA ALA A 146 -16.24 -1.90 10.32
C ALA A 146 -17.15 -3.06 10.74
N ALA A 147 -18.06 -3.42 9.84
CA ALA A 147 -18.88 -4.62 9.93
C ALA A 147 -18.80 -5.36 8.59
N GLU A 148 -18.30 -6.59 8.60
CA GLU A 148 -17.92 -7.32 7.40
C GLU A 148 -18.35 -8.79 7.49
N LEU A 149 -18.70 -9.40 6.37
CA LEU A 149 -18.82 -10.83 6.15
C LEU A 149 -17.59 -11.28 5.35
N ILE A 150 -16.80 -12.16 5.93
CA ILE A 150 -15.49 -12.54 5.39
C ILE A 150 -15.42 -14.05 5.22
N THR A 151 -14.98 -14.49 4.05
CA THR A 151 -14.63 -15.87 3.75
C THR A 151 -13.12 -15.96 3.55
N ALA A 152 -12.40 -16.64 4.44
CA ALA A 152 -10.95 -16.78 4.38
C ALA A 152 -10.47 -18.08 5.07
N GLU A 153 -9.18 -18.36 4.97
CA GLU A 153 -8.55 -19.52 5.60
C GLU A 153 -8.43 -19.36 7.12
N THR A 154 -8.73 -20.44 7.84
CA THR A 154 -8.65 -20.57 9.29
C THR A 154 -8.08 -21.95 9.68
N ASP A 155 -7.36 -22.01 10.79
CA ASP A 155 -6.81 -23.23 11.39
C ASP A 155 -7.52 -23.66 12.69
N VAL A 156 -8.57 -22.94 13.10
CA VAL A 156 -9.21 -23.09 14.44
C VAL A 156 -9.96 -24.43 14.59
N PHE A 157 -10.32 -25.09 13.49
CA PHE A 157 -11.17 -26.29 13.48
C PHE A 157 -10.42 -27.59 13.18
N GLY A 158 -9.14 -27.70 13.60
CA GLY A 158 -8.36 -28.93 13.47
C GLY A 158 -7.82 -29.20 12.06
N GLY A 159 -7.46 -28.13 11.34
CA GLY A 159 -6.89 -28.17 10.00
C GLY A 159 -7.12 -26.86 9.24
N LEU A 160 -6.34 -26.61 8.19
CA LEU A 160 -6.55 -25.48 7.30
C LEU A 160 -7.86 -25.67 6.53
N SER A 161 -8.82 -24.78 6.75
CA SER A 161 -10.11 -24.78 6.07
C SER A 161 -10.58 -23.37 5.77
N THR A 162 -11.40 -23.21 4.74
CA THR A 162 -12.03 -21.92 4.44
C THR A 162 -13.35 -21.81 5.19
N ARG A 163 -13.56 -20.70 5.90
CA ARG A 163 -14.80 -20.43 6.65
C ARG A 163 -15.32 -19.04 6.39
N SER A 164 -16.63 -18.87 6.56
CA SER A 164 -17.32 -17.59 6.46
C SER A 164 -17.76 -17.12 7.84
N LEU A 165 -17.28 -15.97 8.29
CA LEU A 165 -17.63 -15.36 9.57
C LEU A 165 -17.99 -13.89 9.38
N GLY A 166 -18.92 -13.40 10.19
CA GLY A 166 -19.09 -11.97 10.38
C GLY A 166 -18.00 -11.43 11.31
N ARG A 167 -17.47 -10.25 11.02
CA ARG A 167 -16.48 -9.52 11.79
C ARG A 167 -16.99 -8.12 12.10
N PHE A 168 -16.94 -7.73 13.37
CA PHE A 168 -17.12 -6.36 13.82
C PHE A 168 -15.78 -5.86 14.34
N GLN A 169 -15.28 -4.76 13.79
CA GLN A 169 -13.98 -4.21 14.13
C GLN A 169 -14.09 -2.72 14.45
N GLY A 170 -13.40 -2.30 15.51
CA GLY A 170 -13.17 -0.90 15.83
C GLY A 170 -11.68 -0.64 15.97
N SER A 171 -11.21 0.48 15.42
CA SER A 171 -9.85 0.95 15.64
C SER A 171 -9.82 2.44 15.96
N ALA A 172 -8.87 2.84 16.78
CA ALA A 172 -8.65 4.22 17.17
C ALA A 172 -7.16 4.49 17.28
N SER A 173 -6.72 5.59 16.69
CA SER A 173 -5.31 5.97 16.63
C SER A 173 -5.11 7.39 17.14
N LEU A 174 -4.10 7.54 18.00
CA LEU A 174 -3.56 8.80 18.48
C LEU A 174 -2.15 8.96 17.93
N GLN A 175 -1.83 10.12 17.38
CA GLN A 175 -0.50 10.41 16.85
C GLN A 175 -0.07 11.83 17.20
N ARG A 176 1.23 12.01 17.46
CA ARG A 176 1.83 13.34 17.64
C ARG A 176 3.21 13.40 17.01
N GLY A 177 3.45 14.45 16.24
CA GLY A 177 4.74 14.77 15.66
C GLY A 177 5.44 15.90 16.42
N PHE A 178 6.73 15.74 16.66
CA PHE A 178 7.62 16.73 17.27
C PHE A 178 8.73 17.05 16.27
N VAL A 179 8.90 18.33 15.93
CA VAL A 179 10.06 18.77 15.14
C VAL A 179 11.21 18.97 16.12
N LEU A 180 12.22 18.09 16.07
CA LEU A 180 13.39 18.15 16.94
C LEU A 180 14.41 19.16 16.42
N TRP A 181 14.54 19.25 15.09
CA TRP A 181 15.47 20.18 14.45
C TRP A 181 14.99 20.54 13.05
N LYS A 182 15.29 21.77 12.63
CA LYS A 182 14.95 22.31 11.31
C LYS A 182 16.10 23.17 10.79
N GLY A 183 16.65 22.78 9.64
CA GLY A 183 17.68 23.51 8.93
C GLY A 183 17.13 24.60 8.01
N LYS A 184 18.03 25.39 7.43
CA LYS A 184 17.69 26.37 6.37
C LYS A 184 17.66 25.69 5.01
N THR A 185 16.73 26.09 4.16
CA THR A 185 16.71 25.71 2.74
C THR A 185 17.74 26.51 1.94
N LEU A 186 18.24 25.94 0.86
CA LEU A 186 18.94 26.72 -0.16
C LEU A 186 17.96 27.58 -0.97
N PRO A 187 18.42 28.67 -1.62
CA PRO A 187 17.57 29.45 -2.50
C PRO A 187 16.97 28.60 -3.63
N ALA A 188 15.75 28.96 -4.06
CA ALA A 188 14.99 28.27 -5.09
C ALA A 188 15.50 28.57 -6.52
N THR A 189 16.80 28.39 -6.74
CA THR A 189 17.46 28.61 -8.03
C THR A 189 17.86 27.29 -8.67
N ALA A 190 17.98 27.29 -10.00
CA ALA A 190 18.35 26.09 -10.77
C ALA A 190 19.75 25.54 -10.44
N THR A 191 20.64 26.40 -9.95
CA THR A 191 22.03 26.06 -9.59
C THR A 191 22.20 25.65 -8.13
N GLU A 192 21.25 26.01 -7.26
CA GLU A 192 21.31 25.74 -5.81
C GLU A 192 20.22 24.76 -5.39
N GLY A 193 19.15 25.23 -4.73
CA GLY A 193 18.15 24.37 -4.09
C GLY A 193 17.30 23.55 -5.06
N MET A 194 17.34 23.83 -6.36
CA MET A 194 16.55 23.13 -7.37
C MET A 194 17.39 22.43 -8.45
N LYS A 195 18.65 22.11 -8.15
CA LYS A 195 19.56 21.48 -9.11
C LYS A 195 19.14 20.06 -9.47
N TYR A 196 18.78 19.25 -8.47
CA TYR A 196 18.33 17.87 -8.66
C TYR A 196 16.88 17.62 -8.21
N THR A 197 16.25 18.59 -7.54
CA THR A 197 14.85 18.55 -7.10
C THR A 197 14.01 19.66 -7.72
N PRO A 198 12.68 19.48 -7.84
CA PRO A 198 11.77 20.55 -8.27
C PRO A 198 11.53 21.61 -7.20
N GLN A 199 11.87 21.35 -5.94
CA GLN A 199 11.72 22.28 -4.82
C GLN A 199 12.92 22.15 -3.87
N PRO A 200 13.37 23.25 -3.23
CA PRO A 200 14.43 23.20 -2.23
C PRO A 200 14.11 22.26 -1.08
N LEU A 201 15.05 21.37 -0.77
CA LEU A 201 14.93 20.47 0.37
C LEU A 201 15.29 21.20 1.66
N GLN A 202 14.50 20.95 2.71
CA GLN A 202 14.77 21.45 4.05
C GLN A 202 15.28 20.33 4.95
N PRO A 203 16.56 20.38 5.36
CA PRO A 203 17.05 19.47 6.38
C PRO A 203 16.19 19.54 7.63
N ASN A 204 15.83 18.38 8.19
CA ASN A 204 15.01 18.32 9.40
C ASN A 204 15.19 17.00 10.15
N LEU A 205 14.81 17.01 11.42
CA LEU A 205 14.72 15.84 12.28
C LEU A 205 13.40 15.90 13.05
N ARG A 206 12.67 14.79 13.07
CA ARG A 206 11.34 14.68 13.65
C ARG A 206 11.22 13.41 14.47
N LEU A 207 10.50 13.51 15.58
CA LEU A 207 10.04 12.37 16.37
C LEU A 207 8.53 12.26 16.19
N VAL A 208 8.04 11.09 15.83
CA VAL A 208 6.62 10.79 15.72
C VAL A 208 6.29 9.69 16.71
N THR A 209 5.34 9.95 17.58
CA THR A 209 4.82 8.95 18.53
C THR A 209 3.37 8.64 18.18
N GLY A 210 2.98 7.38 18.28
CA GLY A 210 1.62 6.94 18.02
C GLY A 210 1.16 5.86 18.99
N LEU A 211 -0.14 5.80 19.21
CA LEU A 211 -0.81 4.74 19.96
C LEU A 211 -2.07 4.34 19.19
N THR A 212 -2.19 3.06 18.86
CA THR A 212 -3.34 2.52 18.13
C THR A 212 -3.97 1.38 18.91
N GLY A 213 -5.26 1.49 19.21
CA GLY A 213 -6.07 0.42 19.77
C GLY A 213 -6.96 -0.20 18.70
N ILE A 214 -7.06 -1.52 18.67
CA ILE A 214 -7.88 -2.28 17.74
C ILE A 214 -8.66 -3.34 18.53
N VAL A 215 -9.95 -3.47 18.26
CA VAL A 215 -10.81 -4.52 18.80
C VAL A 215 -11.57 -5.18 17.65
N SER A 216 -11.58 -6.51 17.61
CA SER A 216 -12.26 -7.30 16.59
C SER A 216 -13.02 -8.43 17.26
N GLY A 217 -14.30 -8.60 16.93
CA GLY A 217 -15.14 -9.71 17.35
C GLY A 217 -15.71 -10.45 16.16
N TYR A 218 -15.85 -11.77 16.27
CA TYR A 218 -16.29 -12.65 15.20
C TYR A 218 -17.57 -13.40 15.59
N THR A 219 -18.40 -13.75 14.60
CA THR A 219 -19.69 -14.43 14.84
C THR A 219 -19.58 -15.84 15.42
N ASN A 220 -18.39 -16.44 15.44
CA ASN A 220 -18.13 -17.71 16.11
C ASN A 220 -17.80 -17.55 17.62
N GLY A 221 -17.78 -16.31 18.14
CA GLY A 221 -17.46 -16.01 19.53
C GLY A 221 -15.98 -15.67 19.79
N ASP A 222 -15.11 -15.84 18.79
CA ASP A 222 -13.71 -15.44 18.92
C ASP A 222 -13.56 -13.91 18.92
N SER A 223 -12.46 -13.43 19.49
CA SER A 223 -12.10 -12.01 19.46
C SER A 223 -10.58 -11.81 19.45
N GLN A 224 -10.16 -10.67 18.92
CA GLN A 224 -8.78 -10.21 18.96
C GLN A 224 -8.77 -8.71 19.28
N SER A 225 -8.04 -8.34 20.32
CA SER A 225 -7.78 -6.93 20.66
C SER A 225 -6.29 -6.68 20.68
N SER A 226 -5.86 -5.53 20.19
CA SER A 226 -4.47 -5.12 20.25
C SER A 226 -4.31 -3.65 20.65
N LEU A 227 -3.22 -3.35 21.34
CA LEU A 227 -2.80 -2.00 21.67
C LEU A 227 -1.35 -1.83 21.23
N ILE A 228 -1.11 -0.96 20.26
CA ILE A 228 0.16 -0.81 19.57
C ILE A 228 0.72 0.59 19.84
N GLY A 229 1.84 0.65 20.56
CA GLY A 229 2.64 1.86 20.70
C GLY A 229 3.71 1.93 19.62
N LYS A 230 3.92 3.10 19.03
CA LYS A 230 4.89 3.35 17.96
C LYS A 230 5.72 4.59 18.26
N VAL A 231 7.02 4.50 18.08
CA VAL A 231 7.95 5.63 18.16
C VAL A 231 8.83 5.61 16.92
N ARG A 232 8.85 6.70 16.17
CA ARG A 232 9.58 6.84 14.91
C ARG A 232 10.43 8.11 14.93
N LEU A 233 11.73 7.94 14.78
CA LEU A 233 12.66 9.02 14.50
C LEU A 233 12.88 9.07 12.99
N GLU A 234 12.61 10.21 12.36
CA GLU A 234 12.81 10.39 10.93
C GLU A 234 13.46 11.73 10.62
N GLY A 235 14.22 11.78 9.53
CA GLY A 235 14.88 13.01 9.16
C GLY A 235 15.50 12.96 7.77
N GLN A 236 15.94 14.14 7.36
CA GLN A 236 16.72 14.32 6.15
C GLN A 236 17.82 15.35 6.40
N PHE A 237 19.01 15.06 5.88
CA PHE A 237 20.18 15.91 5.94
C PHE A 237 20.62 16.32 4.54
N GLY A 238 21.23 17.50 4.47
CA GLY A 238 21.72 18.11 3.23
C GLY A 238 20.62 18.57 2.27
N HIS A 239 21.03 19.12 1.12
CA HIS A 239 20.14 19.85 0.21
C HIS A 239 19.95 19.19 -1.14
N PHE A 240 20.66 18.08 -1.42
CA PHE A 240 20.66 17.41 -2.72
C PHE A 240 20.98 18.37 -3.88
N SER A 241 22.09 19.10 -3.72
CA SER A 241 22.55 20.14 -4.65
C SER A 241 24.05 19.98 -4.99
N ARG A 242 24.86 19.48 -4.05
CA ARG A 242 26.26 19.20 -4.30
C ARG A 242 26.44 17.86 -5.07
N PRO A 243 27.60 17.64 -5.70
CA PRO A 243 27.79 16.49 -6.59
C PRO A 243 27.86 15.13 -5.90
N TYR A 244 28.12 15.03 -4.60
CA TYR A 244 28.21 13.74 -3.90
C TYR A 244 27.86 13.90 -2.44
N LEU A 245 27.24 12.86 -1.85
CA LEU A 245 26.98 12.72 -0.41
C LEU A 245 26.32 13.94 0.29
N ASP A 246 25.55 14.75 -0.43
CA ASP A 246 24.88 15.94 0.09
C ASP A 246 23.40 15.70 0.39
N TYR A 247 22.97 14.45 0.39
CA TYR A 247 21.62 14.12 0.81
C TYR A 247 21.55 12.74 1.43
N THR A 248 20.93 12.70 2.60
CA THR A 248 20.59 11.46 3.29
C THR A 248 19.20 11.63 3.89
N SER A 249 18.27 10.75 3.56
CA SER A 249 17.00 10.61 4.28
C SER A 249 17.03 9.32 5.07
N PHE A 250 16.43 9.31 6.26
CA PHE A 250 16.35 8.10 7.05
C PHE A 250 15.10 8.09 7.93
N PHE A 251 14.74 6.89 8.38
CA PHE A 251 13.86 6.70 9.52
C PHE A 251 14.26 5.45 10.29
N VAL A 252 13.98 5.48 11.58
CA VAL A 252 14.00 4.31 12.48
C VAL A 252 12.71 4.33 13.27
N SER A 253 11.98 3.23 13.26
CA SER A 253 10.68 3.08 13.91
C SER A 253 10.68 1.82 14.74
N PHE A 254 10.30 1.96 16.01
CA PHE A 254 10.02 0.83 16.89
C PHE A 254 8.52 0.79 17.17
N SER A 255 7.92 -0.39 17.07
CA SER A 255 6.54 -0.61 17.52
C SER A 255 6.46 -1.82 18.44
N GLN A 256 5.70 -1.66 19.51
CA GLN A 256 5.35 -2.70 20.47
C GLN A 256 3.83 -2.81 20.53
N GLY A 257 3.31 -3.98 20.24
CA GLY A 257 1.91 -4.34 20.45
C GLY A 257 1.73 -5.24 21.67
N LEU A 258 0.60 -5.05 22.32
CA LEU A 258 0.01 -5.99 23.27
C LEU A 258 -1.19 -6.63 22.59
N GLN A 259 -1.41 -7.93 22.83
CA GLN A 259 -2.51 -8.68 22.21
C GLN A 259 -3.31 -9.44 23.27
N LEU A 260 -4.63 -9.43 23.09
CA LEU A 260 -5.56 -10.29 23.80
C LEU A 260 -6.44 -11.03 22.79
N GLY A 261 -6.60 -12.34 22.99
CA GLY A 261 -7.30 -13.20 22.04
C GLY A 261 -6.54 -13.39 20.73
N LYS A 262 -7.17 -14.05 19.77
CA LYS A 262 -6.57 -14.43 18.49
C LYS A 262 -7.64 -14.43 17.42
N SER A 263 -7.33 -13.86 16.26
CA SER A 263 -8.24 -13.95 15.12
C SER A 263 -8.38 -15.40 14.64
N PRO A 264 -9.62 -15.84 14.32
CA PRO A 264 -9.84 -17.12 13.68
C PRO A 264 -9.20 -17.18 12.29
N PHE A 265 -9.15 -16.08 11.56
CA PHE A 265 -8.56 -16.03 10.22
C PHE A 265 -7.06 -15.78 10.27
N LEU A 266 -6.33 -16.29 9.28
CA LEU A 266 -4.88 -16.09 9.16
C LEU A 266 -4.51 -14.66 8.71
N PHE A 267 -5.30 -14.10 7.80
CA PHE A 267 -4.97 -12.84 7.13
C PHE A 267 -4.97 -11.60 8.05
N ASP A 268 -5.66 -11.64 9.19
CA ASP A 268 -5.79 -10.53 10.15
C ASP A 268 -5.26 -10.87 11.56
N ARG A 269 -4.45 -11.93 11.67
CA ARG A 269 -3.75 -12.21 12.94
C ARG A 269 -2.75 -11.13 13.23
N PHE A 270 -2.74 -10.71 14.49
CA PHE A 270 -1.66 -9.88 14.98
C PHE A 270 -0.48 -10.79 15.40
N VAL A 271 0.52 -10.94 14.54
CA VAL A 271 1.72 -11.76 14.85
C VAL A 271 2.97 -10.93 15.10
N ASP A 272 3.00 -9.72 14.55
CA ASP A 272 4.15 -8.81 14.62
C ASP A 272 4.04 -7.89 15.84
N GLN A 273 4.27 -8.48 17.01
CA GLN A 273 4.15 -7.78 18.28
C GLN A 273 5.30 -6.82 18.55
N GLN A 274 6.52 -7.15 18.12
CA GLN A 274 7.70 -6.30 18.29
C GLN A 274 8.39 -6.10 16.94
N VAL A 275 8.32 -4.88 16.40
CA VAL A 275 8.88 -4.59 15.08
C VAL A 275 9.85 -3.42 15.17
N LEU A 276 11.04 -3.62 14.62
CA LEU A 276 11.98 -2.56 14.31
C LEU A 276 12.02 -2.35 12.80
N SER A 277 11.58 -1.20 12.32
CA SER A 277 11.69 -0.81 10.91
C SER A 277 12.72 0.28 10.75
N ALA A 278 13.60 0.15 9.77
CA ALA A 278 14.57 1.17 9.44
C ALA A 278 14.66 1.35 7.93
N GLY A 279 14.95 2.57 7.51
CA GLY A 279 15.23 2.86 6.11
C GLY A 279 16.16 4.04 5.96
N PHE A 280 16.95 4.00 4.90
CA PHE A 280 17.79 5.12 4.50
C PHE A 280 17.82 5.27 2.97
N LEU A 281 18.02 6.51 2.52
CA LEU A 281 18.19 6.86 1.12
C LEU A 281 19.34 7.87 1.02
N GLN A 282 20.43 7.45 0.39
CA GLN A 282 21.68 8.21 0.30
C GLN A 282 21.92 8.68 -1.14
N GLN A 283 22.27 9.95 -1.32
CA GLN A 283 22.85 10.43 -2.57
C GLN A 283 24.25 9.87 -2.74
N ILE A 284 24.48 9.17 -3.84
CA ILE A 284 25.79 8.63 -4.19
C ILE A 284 26.55 9.66 -5.01
N TYR A 285 26.01 10.01 -6.18
CA TYR A 285 26.63 10.98 -7.08
C TYR A 285 25.58 11.67 -7.97
N GLY A 286 25.70 12.99 -8.07
CA GLY A 286 24.83 13.86 -8.84
C GLY A 286 23.35 13.58 -8.54
N PRO A 287 22.55 13.23 -9.55
CA PRO A 287 21.13 12.93 -9.38
C PRO A 287 20.83 11.53 -8.83
N VAL A 288 21.84 10.69 -8.61
CA VAL A 288 21.66 9.27 -8.25
C VAL A 288 21.64 9.07 -6.74
N ARG A 289 20.65 8.32 -6.27
CA ARG A 289 20.45 7.94 -4.88
C ARG A 289 20.21 6.44 -4.78
N LEU A 290 20.74 5.83 -3.73
CA LEU A 290 20.53 4.43 -3.40
C LEU A 290 19.99 4.33 -1.98
N GLY A 291 19.00 3.48 -1.77
CA GLY A 291 18.38 3.29 -0.47
C GLY A 291 17.90 1.87 -0.25
N VAL A 292 17.73 1.54 1.01
CA VAL A 292 17.07 0.32 1.45
C VAL A 292 16.23 0.63 2.67
N GLN A 293 15.09 -0.03 2.77
CA GLN A 293 14.29 -0.08 3.98
C GLN A 293 13.91 -1.53 4.26
N SER A 294 13.76 -1.87 5.54
CA SER A 294 13.38 -3.22 5.96
C SER A 294 12.72 -3.16 7.34
N SER A 295 11.92 -4.18 7.65
CA SER A 295 11.34 -4.39 8.98
C SER A 295 11.84 -5.71 9.53
N LEU A 296 12.14 -5.72 10.83
CA LEU A 296 12.59 -6.88 11.58
C LEU A 296 11.56 -7.17 12.66
N ASN A 297 11.00 -8.37 12.66
CA ASN A 297 10.25 -8.87 13.81
C ASN A 297 11.27 -9.30 14.88
N LEU A 298 11.27 -8.63 16.03
CA LEU A 298 12.23 -8.88 17.10
C LEU A 298 11.94 -10.17 17.89
N ASN A 299 10.72 -10.71 17.79
CA ASN A 299 10.36 -11.98 18.40
C ASN A 299 10.89 -13.17 17.59
N THR A 300 10.78 -13.12 16.25
CA THR A 300 11.23 -14.22 15.36
C THR A 300 12.65 -14.02 14.83
N GLY A 301 13.14 -12.78 14.79
CA GLY A 301 14.40 -12.42 14.13
C GLY A 301 14.30 -12.35 12.60
N GLU A 302 13.09 -12.44 12.04
CA GLU A 302 12.87 -12.47 10.60
C GLU A 302 12.71 -11.07 10.01
N PHE A 303 13.39 -10.84 8.88
CA PHE A 303 13.23 -9.63 8.10
C PHE A 303 12.08 -9.77 7.11
N PHE A 304 11.25 -8.75 7.01
CA PHE A 304 10.12 -8.70 6.09
C PHE A 304 9.97 -7.29 5.50
N ASN A 305 9.20 -7.21 4.42
CA ASN A 305 8.92 -5.96 3.70
C ASN A 305 10.20 -5.17 3.34
N THR A 306 11.24 -5.90 2.91
CA THR A 306 12.50 -5.29 2.49
C THR A 306 12.31 -4.65 1.12
N ASP A 307 12.73 -3.41 0.95
CA ASP A 307 12.65 -2.70 -0.32
C ASP A 307 13.94 -1.96 -0.61
N ILE A 308 14.49 -2.22 -1.79
CA ILE A 308 15.71 -1.63 -2.31
C ILE A 308 15.31 -0.65 -3.40
N VAL A 309 15.84 0.57 -3.34
CA VAL A 309 15.55 1.63 -4.31
C VAL A 309 16.83 2.17 -4.92
N LEU A 310 16.86 2.21 -6.25
CA LEU A 310 17.79 3.03 -7.03
C LEU A 310 17.01 4.16 -7.67
N ASP A 311 17.33 5.40 -7.32
CA ASP A 311 16.61 6.59 -7.77
C ASP A 311 17.52 7.55 -8.52
N TYR A 312 17.10 7.94 -9.71
CA TYR A 312 17.68 9.02 -10.51
C TYR A 312 16.70 10.19 -10.49
N SER A 313 17.07 11.31 -9.88
CA SER A 313 16.19 12.48 -9.76
C SER A 313 16.83 13.74 -10.32
N ARG A 314 16.10 14.41 -11.23
CA ARG A 314 16.39 15.74 -11.73
C ARG A 314 15.21 16.67 -11.43
N ARG A 315 15.43 17.97 -11.65
CA ARG A 315 14.40 19.01 -11.49
C ARG A 315 13.14 18.70 -12.30
N THR A 316 13.26 18.27 -13.54
CA THR A 316 12.14 18.10 -14.48
C THR A 316 11.66 16.67 -14.63
N TYR A 317 12.45 15.67 -14.28
CA TYR A 317 12.07 14.26 -14.39
C TYR A 317 12.82 13.39 -13.37
N GLY A 318 12.35 12.17 -13.17
CA GLY A 318 13.01 11.16 -12.37
C GLY A 318 12.69 9.75 -12.85
N LEU A 319 13.59 8.83 -12.54
CA LEU A 319 13.45 7.41 -12.78
C LEU A 319 13.80 6.68 -11.49
N SER A 320 12.90 5.85 -10.99
CA SER A 320 13.15 5.06 -9.77
C SER A 320 12.93 3.59 -10.06
N LEU A 321 13.92 2.76 -9.74
CA LEU A 321 13.83 1.31 -9.76
C LEU A 321 13.68 0.83 -8.33
N HIS A 322 12.66 0.03 -8.09
CA HIS A 322 12.39 -0.57 -6.80
C HIS A 322 12.42 -2.08 -6.91
N TYR A 323 12.95 -2.74 -5.89
CA TYR A 323 12.97 -4.19 -5.78
C TYR A 323 12.71 -4.61 -4.34
N ASN A 324 11.67 -5.42 -4.15
CA ASN A 324 11.31 -6.04 -2.90
C ASN A 324 11.56 -7.55 -3.02
N PRO A 325 12.63 -8.09 -2.41
CA PRO A 325 12.94 -9.51 -2.49
C PRO A 325 11.89 -10.39 -1.79
N SER A 326 11.31 -9.93 -0.68
CA SER A 326 10.28 -10.69 0.06
C SER A 326 9.05 -10.94 -0.82
N LEU A 327 8.64 -9.94 -1.60
CA LEU A 327 7.51 -10.04 -2.51
C LEU A 327 7.90 -10.49 -3.93
N GLN A 328 9.19 -10.79 -4.17
CA GLN A 328 9.75 -11.11 -5.50
C GLN A 328 9.31 -10.11 -6.57
N SER A 329 9.53 -8.84 -6.25
CA SER A 329 8.71 -7.73 -6.75
C SER A 329 9.56 -6.56 -7.21
N GLY A 330 9.59 -6.25 -8.51
CA GLY A 330 10.21 -5.08 -9.11
C GLY A 330 9.21 -4.06 -9.68
N ALA A 331 9.53 -2.77 -9.54
CA ALA A 331 8.78 -1.68 -10.16
C ALA A 331 9.72 -0.63 -10.76
N LEU A 332 9.45 -0.21 -12.00
CA LEU A 332 10.13 0.92 -12.64
C LEU A 332 9.17 2.11 -12.73
N VAL A 333 9.59 3.24 -12.18
CA VAL A 333 8.77 4.44 -12.01
C VAL A 333 9.39 5.57 -12.82
N PHE A 334 8.63 6.11 -13.77
CA PHE A 334 9.01 7.34 -14.47
C PHE A 334 8.17 8.51 -13.96
N ARG A 335 8.84 9.56 -13.51
CA ARG A 335 8.21 10.80 -13.01
C ARG A 335 8.59 11.96 -13.93
N ILE A 336 7.61 12.77 -14.32
CA ILE A 336 7.84 14.07 -14.97
C ILE A 336 7.32 15.14 -14.03
N ASN A 337 8.19 16.05 -13.60
CA ASN A 337 7.83 17.17 -12.76
C ASN A 337 7.38 18.34 -13.66
N SER A 338 6.36 19.09 -13.24
CA SER A 338 5.73 20.24 -13.95
C SER A 338 4.56 19.92 -14.89
N PHE A 339 4.16 18.64 -15.01
CA PHE A 339 2.86 18.29 -15.59
C PHE A 339 1.87 17.96 -14.48
N ASN A 340 0.76 18.69 -14.42
CA ASN A 340 -0.41 18.32 -13.62
C ASN A 340 -1.13 17.13 -14.29
N TRP A 341 -0.47 15.97 -14.33
CA TRP A 341 -1.22 14.73 -14.53
C TRP A 341 -1.93 14.41 -13.23
N SER A 342 -3.24 14.63 -13.22
CA SER A 342 -4.13 14.32 -12.10
C SER A 342 -4.37 12.82 -11.91
N ASN A 343 -3.43 11.96 -12.34
CA ASN A 343 -3.54 10.50 -12.24
C ASN A 343 -2.31 9.90 -11.55
N ASN A 344 -2.56 9.41 -10.33
CA ASN A 344 -1.82 8.45 -9.53
C ASN A 344 -0.30 8.65 -9.33
N ARG A 345 0.06 9.04 -8.10
CA ARG A 345 1.45 9.26 -7.63
C ARG A 345 2.09 8.04 -6.97
N ASN A 346 1.39 6.90 -6.90
CA ASN A 346 1.95 5.71 -6.31
C ASN A 346 2.00 4.54 -7.33
N PRO A 347 3.14 4.35 -8.01
CA PRO A 347 3.34 3.25 -8.97
C PRO A 347 3.38 1.87 -8.29
N ARG A 348 3.36 1.80 -6.95
CA ARG A 348 3.25 0.57 -6.16
C ARG A 348 1.84 0.30 -5.63
N SER A 349 0.92 1.28 -5.64
CA SER A 349 -0.46 1.00 -5.25
C SER A 349 -1.06 0.07 -6.28
N ARG A 350 -1.06 -1.21 -5.92
CA ARG A 350 -1.83 -2.27 -6.54
C ARG A 350 -3.23 -2.19 -5.95
N PRO A 351 -4.26 -1.86 -6.75
CA PRO A 351 -5.64 -1.95 -6.29
C PRO A 351 -5.97 -3.36 -5.78
N ASP A 352 -5.27 -4.37 -6.31
CA ASP A 352 -5.49 -5.80 -6.07
C ASP A 352 -4.80 -6.36 -4.82
N VAL A 353 -3.89 -5.62 -4.19
CA VAL A 353 -3.15 -6.05 -2.99
C VAL A 353 -3.39 -5.05 -1.86
N GLY A 354 -4.11 -5.45 -0.81
CA GLY A 354 -4.26 -4.68 0.44
C GLY A 354 -3.09 -4.90 1.40
N VAL A 355 -2.99 -4.04 2.42
CA VAL A 355 -2.04 -4.21 3.53
C VAL A 355 -2.83 -4.33 4.82
N VAL A 356 -2.47 -5.28 5.68
CA VAL A 356 -3.05 -5.45 7.01
C VAL A 356 -1.99 -5.11 8.05
N GLU A 357 -2.29 -4.17 8.94
CA GLU A 357 -1.44 -3.80 10.08
C GLU A 357 -2.27 -3.91 11.36
N GLY A 358 -1.80 -4.67 12.35
CA GLY A 358 -2.54 -4.87 13.60
C GLY A 358 -3.86 -5.63 13.46
N GLY A 359 -4.11 -6.28 12.31
CA GLY A 359 -5.38 -6.92 11.97
C GLY A 359 -6.40 -6.01 11.28
N VAL A 360 -6.05 -4.75 10.99
CA VAL A 360 -6.88 -3.80 10.25
C VAL A 360 -6.38 -3.69 8.81
N GLY A 361 -7.28 -3.83 7.84
CA GLY A 361 -6.98 -3.54 6.44
C GLY A 361 -6.79 -2.02 6.22
N GLN A 362 -5.64 -1.64 5.70
CA GLN A 362 -5.44 -0.33 5.09
C GLN A 362 -6.03 -0.36 3.68
N THR A 363 -6.98 0.53 3.44
CA THR A 363 -7.61 0.65 2.14
C THR A 363 -6.61 1.29 1.18
N ASN A 364 -6.04 0.49 0.28
CA ASN A 364 -5.26 1.03 -0.83
C ASN A 364 -6.24 1.74 -1.77
N ASP A 365 -6.21 3.07 -1.77
CA ASP A 365 -6.95 3.84 -2.77
C ASP A 365 -6.33 3.52 -4.14
N PRO A 366 -7.09 3.01 -5.13
CA PRO A 366 -6.55 2.61 -6.44
C PRO A 366 -6.00 3.75 -7.30
N PHE A 367 -5.96 4.99 -6.81
CA PHE A 367 -5.83 6.19 -7.64
C PHE A 367 -5.01 7.30 -6.99
#